data_AF-A0A4R4A948-F1
#
_entry.id   AF-A0A4R4A948-F1
#
_cell.length_a   1.000
_cell.length_b   1.000
_cell.length_c   1.000
_cell.angle_alpha   90.00
_cell.angle_beta   90.00
_cell.angle_gamma   90.00
#
_symmetry.space_group_name_H-M   'P 1'
#
loop_
_entity.id
_entity.type
_entity.pdbx_description
1 polymer ?
#
loop_
_entity_poly.entity_id
_entity_poly.type
_entity_poly.pdbx_seq_one_letter_code
_entity_poly.pdbx_strand_id
1 'polypeptide(L)'
;MSRRWGLVFAAALLIPMVVAADGEWRAGLSAGGEVRVEPETRRAWRVGEDGERRPLWDGVHRLEDGSVVIVREGTVVPSASMQQQWSTDVPMTEGETVATPSDCDALVEQVCGPAAGCLRSESCRLALELRALALDEARAEGDATETRAQCREALAEGLLGRCGD
;
A
#
# COMPACT_ATOMS: atom_id res chain seq x y z
N MET A 1 24.97 35.40 -61.20
CA MET A 1 24.02 36.00 -60.24
C MET A 1 23.47 34.90 -59.35
N SER A 2 23.90 34.90 -58.09
CA SER A 2 23.67 33.87 -57.09
C SER A 2 22.30 34.01 -56.41
N ARG A 3 21.58 32.91 -56.17
CA ARG A 3 20.41 32.84 -55.26
C ARG A 3 20.64 31.65 -54.32
N ARG A 4 21.40 31.85 -53.24
CA ARG A 4 20.94 32.12 -51.85
C ARG A 4 20.09 30.99 -51.27
N TRP A 5 20.83 30.09 -50.63
CA TRP A 5 20.49 29.17 -49.55
C TRP A 5 19.55 29.82 -48.52
N GLY A 6 18.48 29.11 -48.13
CA GLY A 6 17.50 29.56 -47.13
C GLY A 6 17.10 28.41 -46.21
N LEU A 7 18.00 28.13 -45.26
CA LEU A 7 17.82 27.52 -43.94
C LEU A 7 16.43 26.93 -43.63
N VAL A 8 16.36 25.60 -43.59
CA VAL A 8 15.33 24.84 -42.88
C VAL A 8 15.59 25.02 -41.38
N PHE A 9 14.87 25.94 -40.74
CA PHE A 9 14.81 26.02 -39.27
C PHE A 9 13.87 24.92 -38.77
N ALA A 10 14.41 23.73 -38.56
CA ALA A 10 13.75 22.71 -37.76
C ALA A 10 13.85 23.16 -36.29
N ALA A 11 12.83 23.87 -35.80
CA ALA A 11 12.67 24.15 -34.39
C ALA A 11 12.38 22.83 -33.67
N ALA A 12 13.43 22.22 -33.13
CA ALA A 12 13.33 21.08 -32.23
C ALA A 12 12.59 21.56 -30.96
N LEU A 13 11.31 21.21 -30.89
CA LEU A 13 10.46 21.35 -29.71
C LEU A 13 11.07 20.52 -28.58
N LEU A 14 11.86 21.17 -27.73
CA LEU A 14 12.29 20.63 -26.44
C LEU A 14 11.05 20.56 -25.55
N ILE A 15 10.35 19.44 -25.60
CA ILE A 15 9.31 19.11 -24.63
C ILE A 15 10.04 18.85 -23.30
N PRO A 16 9.82 19.64 -22.24
CA PRO A 16 10.37 19.31 -20.93
C PRO A 16 9.74 17.99 -20.49
N MET A 17 10.58 16.96 -20.35
CA MET A 17 10.20 15.69 -19.76
C MET A 17 9.94 15.96 -18.27
N VAL A 18 8.67 16.14 -17.91
CA VAL A 18 8.25 16.26 -16.52
C VAL A 18 8.41 14.85 -15.93
N VAL A 19 9.50 14.64 -15.18
CA VAL A 19 9.68 13.44 -14.37
C VAL A 19 8.59 13.49 -13.30
N ALA A 20 7.56 12.65 -13.45
CA ALA A 20 6.63 12.36 -12.38
C ALA A 20 7.47 11.73 -11.25
N ALA A 21 7.57 12.43 -10.12
CA ALA A 21 8.18 11.87 -8.94
C ALA A 21 7.17 10.94 -8.26
N ASP A 22 7.30 9.65 -8.60
CA ASP A 22 6.80 8.44 -7.92
C ASP A 22 6.47 8.68 -6.44
N GLY A 23 5.19 8.52 -6.04
CA GLY A 23 4.72 8.21 -4.69
C GLY A 23 5.20 9.05 -3.49
N GLU A 24 6.03 10.07 -3.66
CA GLU A 24 6.60 10.85 -2.56
C GLU A 24 5.49 11.68 -1.92
N TRP A 25 5.34 11.53 -0.60
CA TRP A 25 4.43 12.36 0.18
C TRP A 25 5.07 13.75 0.36
N ARG A 26 4.27 14.81 0.22
CA ARG A 26 4.76 16.20 0.26
C ARG A 26 3.88 17.07 1.16
N ALA A 27 4.48 17.98 1.89
CA ALA A 27 3.76 19.02 2.63
C ALA A 27 4.62 20.25 2.90
N GLY A 28 3.98 21.41 3.05
CA GLY A 28 4.65 22.63 3.47
C GLY A 28 5.00 22.64 4.95
N LEU A 29 6.21 23.08 5.29
CA LEU A 29 6.65 23.30 6.67
C LEU A 29 6.26 24.71 7.12
N SER A 30 5.78 24.87 8.36
CA SER A 30 5.50 26.21 8.91
C SER A 30 6.75 27.10 8.99
N ALA A 31 7.94 26.49 9.04
CA ALA A 31 9.23 27.19 9.03
C ALA A 31 9.74 27.53 7.60
N GLY A 32 8.90 27.31 6.59
CA GLY A 32 9.21 27.52 5.18
C GLY A 32 9.87 26.32 4.50
N GLY A 33 9.65 26.21 3.20
CA GLY A 33 10.06 25.07 2.38
C GLY A 33 9.08 23.89 2.46
N GLU A 34 9.38 22.85 1.71
CA GLU A 34 8.55 21.65 1.58
C GLU A 34 9.27 20.45 2.20
N VAL A 35 8.55 19.60 2.93
CA VAL A 35 9.02 18.26 3.28
C VAL A 35 8.64 17.29 2.16
N ARG A 36 9.59 16.48 1.71
CA ARG A 36 9.37 15.34 0.81
C ARG A 36 9.77 14.05 1.51
N VAL A 37 8.89 13.05 1.43
CA VAL A 37 9.10 11.74 2.05
C VAL A 37 9.00 10.67 0.99
N GLU A 38 10.06 9.87 0.88
CA GLU A 38 10.09 8.68 0.04
C GLU A 38 9.28 7.55 0.71
N PRO A 39 8.31 6.91 0.02
CA PRO A 39 7.47 5.87 0.62
C PRO A 39 8.26 4.61 0.98
N GLU A 40 9.27 4.26 0.17
CA GLU A 40 10.07 3.03 0.34
C GLU A 40 11.01 3.11 1.56
N THR A 41 11.77 4.19 1.64
CA THR A 41 12.82 4.36 2.65
C THR A 41 12.37 5.16 3.87
N ARG A 42 11.19 5.78 3.79
CA ARG A 42 10.64 6.75 4.75
C ARG A 42 11.57 7.93 5.02
N ARG A 43 12.60 8.15 4.18
CA ARG A 43 13.54 9.25 4.36
C ARG A 43 12.86 10.58 4.12
N ALA A 44 13.08 11.51 5.03
CA ALA A 44 12.57 12.87 4.91
C ALA A 44 13.64 13.84 4.44
N TRP A 45 13.26 14.65 3.47
CA TRP A 45 14.05 15.76 2.94
C TRP A 45 13.29 17.06 3.12
N ARG A 46 13.99 18.13 3.47
CA ARG A 46 13.52 19.49 3.29
C ARG A 46 14.00 20.01 1.95
N VAL A 47 13.10 20.64 1.22
CA VAL A 47 13.34 21.32 -0.05
C VAL A 47 13.15 22.81 0.18
N GLY A 48 14.22 23.58 -0.01
CA GLY A 48 14.18 25.05 0.04
C GLY A 48 13.52 25.66 -1.19
N GLU A 49 13.29 26.97 -1.17
CA GLU A 49 12.74 27.73 -2.31
C GLU A 49 13.67 27.72 -3.54
N ASP A 50 14.96 27.52 -3.30
CA ASP A 50 16.01 27.32 -4.30
C ASP A 50 16.04 25.89 -4.90
N GLY A 51 15.19 25.00 -4.40
CA GLY A 51 15.15 23.59 -4.77
C GLY A 51 16.24 22.74 -4.12
N GLU A 52 17.04 23.30 -3.21
CA GLU A 52 18.09 22.54 -2.52
C GLU A 52 17.46 21.49 -1.59
N ARG A 53 17.84 20.21 -1.77
CA ARG A 53 17.43 19.10 -0.91
C ARG A 53 18.42 18.94 0.24
N ARG A 54 17.93 19.08 1.47
CA ARG A 54 18.68 18.81 2.70
C ARG A 54 17.95 17.75 3.53
N PRO A 55 18.66 16.88 4.28
CA PRO A 55 17.99 15.93 5.16
C PRO A 55 17.13 16.69 6.18
N LEU A 56 15.94 16.17 6.46
CA LEU A 56 15.13 16.67 7.57
C LEU A 56 15.65 16.01 8.85
N TRP A 57 16.16 16.82 9.77
CA TRP A 57 16.72 16.33 11.03
C TRP A 57 15.65 15.80 11.97
N ASP A 58 16.07 14.94 12.89
CA ASP A 58 15.21 14.35 13.91
C ASP A 58 14.50 15.41 14.74
N GLY A 59 13.24 15.13 15.08
CA GLY A 59 12.40 16.01 15.87
C GLY A 59 10.96 16.10 15.38
N VAL A 60 10.23 17.06 15.96
CA VAL A 60 8.84 17.35 15.60
C VAL A 60 8.81 18.60 14.74
N HIS A 61 8.28 18.47 13.53
CA HIS A 61 8.17 19.53 12.55
C HIS A 61 6.70 19.87 12.35
N ARG A 62 6.36 21.15 12.48
CA ARG A 62 4.99 21.62 12.25
C ARG A 62 4.79 21.89 10.75
N LEU A 63 3.66 21.44 10.23
CA LEU A 63 3.22 21.70 8.86
C LEU A 63 2.35 22.95 8.79
N GLU A 64 2.20 23.52 7.61
CA GLU A 64 1.36 24.71 7.36
C GLU A 64 -0.12 24.51 7.75
N ASP A 65 -0.64 23.29 7.63
CA ASP A 65 -2.00 22.93 8.04
C ASP A 65 -2.17 22.79 9.58
N GLY A 66 -1.10 23.02 10.33
CA GLY A 66 -1.06 22.93 11.79
C GLY A 66 -0.78 21.51 12.33
N SER A 67 -0.75 20.49 11.47
CA SER A 67 -0.38 19.12 11.84
C SER A 67 1.13 18.98 12.05
N VAL A 68 1.57 17.79 12.45
CA VAL A 68 2.98 17.52 12.81
C VAL A 68 3.52 16.30 12.06
N VAL A 69 4.77 16.42 11.62
CA VAL A 69 5.60 15.31 11.15
C VAL A 69 6.68 15.05 12.19
N ILE A 70 6.87 13.78 12.54
CA ILE A 70 7.90 13.36 13.48
C ILE A 70 8.98 12.63 12.69
N VAL A 71 10.23 13.06 12.83
CA VAL A 71 11.39 12.42 12.24
C VAL A 71 12.21 11.73 13.33
N ARG A 72 12.57 10.48 13.11
CA ARG A 72 13.44 9.65 13.96
C ARG A 72 14.47 8.95 13.07
N GLU A 73 15.75 9.17 13.38
CA GLU A 73 16.88 8.59 12.65
C GLU A 73 16.84 8.91 11.14
N GLY A 74 16.39 10.12 10.79
CA GLY A 74 16.22 10.57 9.41
C GLY A 74 15.02 9.97 8.67
N THR A 75 14.16 9.22 9.36
CA THR A 75 12.93 8.62 8.81
C THR A 75 11.68 9.23 9.43
N VAL A 76 10.59 9.35 8.67
CA VAL A 76 9.32 9.82 9.25
C VAL A 76 8.60 8.70 9.98
N VAL A 77 7.98 9.05 11.11
CA VAL A 77 6.92 8.26 11.70
C VAL A 77 5.63 8.52 10.89
N PRO A 78 5.05 7.49 10.24
CA PRO A 78 3.89 7.69 9.36
C PRO A 78 2.69 8.30 10.08
N SER A 79 2.11 9.34 9.48
CA SER A 79 0.80 9.88 9.87
C SER A 79 -0.33 9.16 9.13
N ALA A 80 -1.58 9.43 9.50
CA ALA A 80 -2.74 8.89 8.78
C ALA A 80 -2.80 9.36 7.31
N SER A 81 -2.41 10.60 7.03
CA SER A 81 -2.40 11.15 5.67
C SER A 81 -1.32 10.50 4.80
N MET A 82 -0.14 10.25 5.35
CA MET A 82 0.92 9.49 4.68
C MET A 82 0.46 8.06 4.37
N GLN A 83 -0.14 7.37 5.33
CA GLN A 83 -0.67 6.02 5.14
C GLN A 83 -1.75 5.97 4.05
N GLN A 84 -2.69 6.91 4.05
CA GLN A 84 -3.75 6.97 3.05
C GLN A 84 -3.21 7.22 1.64
N GLN A 85 -2.25 8.13 1.49
CA GLN A 85 -1.64 8.41 0.19
C GLN A 85 -0.85 7.21 -0.32
N TRP A 86 0.02 6.62 0.50
CA TRP A 86 0.82 5.46 0.09
C TRP A 86 -0.03 4.22 -0.18
N SER A 87 -1.19 4.09 0.46
CA SER A 87 -2.16 3.03 0.14
C SER A 87 -2.87 3.27 -1.20
N THR A 88 -2.93 4.52 -1.67
CA THR A 88 -3.56 4.91 -2.95
C THR A 88 -2.59 4.77 -4.13
N ASP A 89 -1.28 4.94 -3.88
CA ASP A 89 -0.22 4.79 -4.88
C ASP A 89 0.14 3.32 -5.17
N VAL A 90 -0.41 2.36 -4.41
CA VAL A 90 -0.41 0.96 -4.85
C VAL A 90 -1.35 0.88 -6.06
N PRO A 91 -0.88 0.53 -7.28
CA PRO A 91 -1.78 0.32 -8.39
C PRO A 91 -2.77 -0.75 -7.91
N MET A 92 -4.03 -0.35 -7.76
CA MET A 92 -5.10 -1.30 -7.55
C MET A 92 -5.21 -2.09 -8.85
N THR A 93 -4.41 -3.15 -8.96
CA THR A 93 -4.93 -4.38 -9.57
C THR A 93 -6.20 -4.65 -8.77
N GLU A 94 -7.34 -4.55 -9.43
CA GLU A 94 -8.63 -4.89 -8.85
C GLU A 94 -8.50 -6.24 -8.13
N GLY A 95 -8.52 -6.21 -6.79
CA GLY A 95 -8.43 -7.40 -5.95
C GLY A 95 -7.15 -7.55 -5.13
N GLU A 96 -6.87 -6.60 -4.24
CA GLU A 96 -6.13 -6.93 -3.00
C GLU A 96 -6.97 -6.49 -1.78
N THR A 97 -8.14 -7.12 -1.64
CA THR A 97 -8.47 -7.66 -0.32
C THR A 97 -7.23 -8.37 0.18
N VAL A 98 -6.79 -8.18 1.43
CA VAL A 98 -5.78 -9.08 2.06
C VAL A 98 -6.07 -10.47 1.53
N ALA A 99 -5.21 -10.98 0.64
CA ALA A 99 -5.58 -12.08 -0.25
C ALA A 99 -5.84 -13.25 0.66
N THR A 100 -7.10 -13.41 1.02
CA THR A 100 -7.46 -14.41 2.00
C THR A 100 -7.19 -15.70 1.27
N PRO A 101 -6.42 -16.63 1.86
CA PRO A 101 -5.98 -17.80 1.13
C PRO A 101 -7.22 -18.49 0.54
N SER A 102 -7.22 -18.66 -0.79
CA SER A 102 -8.39 -19.09 -1.56
C SER A 102 -9.07 -20.34 -0.98
N ASP A 103 -8.24 -21.24 -0.45
CA ASP A 103 -8.68 -22.51 0.16
C ASP A 103 -9.46 -22.27 1.47
N CYS A 104 -9.08 -21.27 2.27
CA CYS A 104 -9.75 -20.92 3.52
C CYS A 104 -11.07 -20.16 3.27
N ASP A 105 -11.15 -19.33 2.24
CA ASP A 105 -12.43 -18.70 1.84
C ASP A 105 -13.43 -19.74 1.34
N ALA A 106 -12.99 -20.68 0.49
CA ALA A 106 -13.82 -21.77 0.00
C ALA A 106 -14.35 -22.66 1.16
N LEU A 107 -13.50 -22.92 2.16
CA LEU A 107 -13.89 -23.65 3.36
C LEU A 107 -14.98 -22.92 4.15
N VAL A 108 -14.80 -21.61 4.40
CA VAL A 108 -15.79 -20.81 5.12
C VAL A 108 -17.12 -20.75 4.37
N GLU A 109 -17.11 -20.58 3.05
CA GLU A 109 -18.33 -20.56 2.24
C GLU A 109 -19.09 -21.90 2.34
N GLN A 110 -18.37 -23.03 2.25
CA GLN A 110 -18.96 -24.37 2.34
C GLN A 110 -19.54 -24.66 3.75
N VAL A 111 -18.80 -24.30 4.80
CA VAL A 111 -19.15 -24.66 6.19
C VAL A 111 -20.16 -23.70 6.81
N CYS A 112 -20.04 -22.40 6.52
CA CYS A 112 -20.96 -21.38 7.04
C CYS A 112 -22.21 -21.21 6.17
N GLY A 113 -22.14 -21.65 4.91
CA GLY A 113 -23.24 -21.61 3.95
C GLY A 113 -23.56 -20.20 3.43
N PRO A 114 -24.45 -20.11 2.42
CA PRO A 114 -24.84 -18.85 1.82
C PRO A 114 -25.48 -17.94 2.86
N ALA A 115 -25.13 -16.66 2.83
CA ALA A 115 -25.58 -15.64 3.80
C ALA A 115 -25.31 -16.00 5.28
N ALA A 116 -24.31 -16.85 5.54
CA ALA A 116 -23.93 -17.30 6.87
C ALA A 116 -25.05 -18.03 7.63
N GLY A 117 -25.85 -18.83 6.93
CA GLY A 117 -26.95 -19.61 7.51
C GLY A 117 -26.53 -20.51 8.68
N CYS A 118 -25.28 -20.97 8.69
CA CYS A 118 -24.71 -21.81 9.75
C CYS A 118 -23.72 -21.06 10.66
N LEU A 119 -23.76 -19.72 10.74
CA LEU A 119 -22.79 -18.92 11.53
C LEU A 119 -22.65 -19.37 13.01
N ARG A 120 -23.71 -19.94 13.58
CA ARG A 120 -23.72 -20.40 14.98
C ARG A 120 -23.23 -21.84 15.17
N SER A 121 -22.91 -22.56 14.10
CA SER A 121 -22.38 -23.93 14.20
C SER A 121 -20.93 -23.90 14.70
N GLU A 122 -20.55 -24.94 15.44
CA GLU A 122 -19.16 -25.08 15.89
C GLU A 122 -18.21 -25.21 14.70
N SER A 123 -18.64 -25.92 13.65
CA SER A 123 -17.92 -26.05 12.39
C SER A 123 -17.62 -24.71 11.73
N CYS A 124 -18.61 -23.81 11.62
CA CYS A 124 -18.40 -22.51 11.00
C CYS A 124 -17.47 -21.64 11.84
N ARG A 125 -17.59 -21.67 13.18
CA ARG A 125 -16.67 -20.97 14.07
C ARG A 125 -15.22 -21.44 13.87
N LEU A 126 -15.01 -22.75 13.77
CA LEU A 126 -13.68 -23.33 13.54
C LEU A 126 -13.12 -22.97 12.16
N ALA A 127 -13.95 -22.97 11.11
CA ALA A 127 -13.55 -22.53 9.77
C ALA A 127 -13.12 -21.04 9.77
N LEU A 128 -13.84 -20.18 10.50
CA LEU A 128 -13.50 -18.76 10.66
C LEU A 128 -12.20 -18.57 11.45
N GLU A 129 -11.93 -19.40 12.46
CA GLU A 129 -10.67 -19.38 13.22
C GLU A 129 -9.47 -19.76 12.35
N LEU A 130 -9.58 -20.82 11.53
CA LEU A 130 -8.53 -21.19 10.58
C LEU A 130 -8.27 -20.08 9.55
N ARG A 131 -9.33 -19.44 9.04
CA ARG A 131 -9.21 -18.29 8.15
C ARG A 131 -8.51 -17.11 8.81
N ALA A 132 -8.82 -16.83 10.08
CA ALA A 132 -8.16 -15.75 10.83
C ALA A 132 -6.66 -16.03 11.02
N LEU A 133 -6.29 -17.26 11.38
CA LEU A 133 -4.89 -17.67 11.50
C LEU A 133 -4.13 -17.50 10.20
N ALA A 134 -4.73 -17.91 9.07
CA ALA A 134 -4.10 -17.80 7.76
C ALA A 134 -3.86 -16.33 7.36
N LEU A 135 -4.77 -15.42 7.74
CA LEU A 135 -4.59 -13.99 7.54
C LEU A 135 -3.46 -13.42 8.39
N ASP A 136 -3.29 -13.91 9.61
CA ASP A 136 -2.20 -13.48 10.50
C ASP A 136 -0.84 -14.02 10.04
N GLU A 137 -0.76 -15.28 9.57
CA GLU A 137 0.43 -15.87 8.94
C GLU A 137 0.85 -15.05 7.71
N ALA A 138 -0.10 -14.76 6.81
CA ALA A 138 0.16 -13.96 5.62
C ALA A 138 0.69 -12.55 5.95
N ARG A 139 0.23 -11.94 7.05
CA ARG A 139 0.75 -10.64 7.50
C ARG A 139 2.14 -10.73 8.12
N ALA A 140 2.44 -11.81 8.85
CA ALA A 140 3.70 -11.99 9.54
C ALA A 140 4.83 -12.41 8.59
N GLU A 141 4.53 -13.32 7.65
CA GLU A 141 5.53 -14.02 6.83
C GLU A 141 5.39 -13.71 5.33
N GLY A 142 4.34 -12.99 4.92
CA GLY A 142 4.05 -12.66 3.52
C GLY A 142 3.34 -13.77 2.74
N ASP A 143 3.09 -14.92 3.38
CA ASP A 143 2.41 -16.08 2.85
C ASP A 143 1.76 -16.87 4.00
N ALA A 144 0.81 -17.74 3.67
CA ALA A 144 0.09 -18.60 4.61
C ALA A 144 0.14 -20.07 4.19
N THR A 145 1.28 -20.57 3.69
CA THR A 145 1.35 -21.91 3.08
C THR A 145 0.93 -23.01 4.03
N GLU A 146 1.30 -22.93 5.31
CA GLU A 146 0.95 -23.98 6.27
C GLU A 146 -0.55 -23.96 6.58
N THR A 147 -1.10 -22.82 7.01
CA THR A 147 -2.53 -22.74 7.33
C THR A 147 -3.42 -22.94 6.09
N ARG A 148 -2.97 -22.53 4.90
CA ARG A 148 -3.68 -22.80 3.62
C ARG A 148 -3.75 -24.30 3.33
N ALA A 149 -2.68 -25.05 3.61
CA ALA A 149 -2.71 -26.51 3.46
C ALA A 149 -3.74 -27.15 4.41
N GLN A 150 -3.83 -26.67 5.65
CA GLN A 150 -4.82 -27.14 6.63
C GLN A 150 -6.26 -26.83 6.18
N CYS A 151 -6.51 -25.63 5.64
CA CYS A 151 -7.82 -25.29 5.07
C CYS A 151 -8.20 -26.21 3.90
N ARG A 152 -7.23 -26.48 3.00
CA ARG A 152 -7.44 -27.38 1.86
C ARG A 152 -7.73 -28.82 2.29
N GLU A 153 -7.01 -29.30 3.29
CA GLU A 153 -7.23 -30.64 3.86
C GLU A 153 -8.62 -30.74 4.50
N ALA A 154 -9.01 -29.76 5.31
CA ALA A 154 -10.34 -29.70 5.92
C ALA A 154 -11.46 -29.66 4.87
N LEU A 155 -11.23 -28.96 3.75
CA LEU A 155 -12.15 -28.89 2.62
C LEU A 155 -12.25 -30.24 1.87
N ALA A 156 -11.12 -30.90 1.63
CA ALA A 156 -11.04 -32.16 0.88
C ALA A 156 -11.63 -33.34 1.64
N GLU A 157 -11.32 -33.43 2.93
CA GLU A 157 -11.77 -34.52 3.81
C GLU A 157 -13.14 -34.25 4.45
N GLY A 158 -13.67 -33.03 4.31
CA GLY A 158 -14.98 -32.64 4.85
C GLY A 158 -15.04 -32.65 6.37
N LEU A 159 -13.92 -32.40 7.05
CA LEU A 159 -13.78 -32.54 8.51
C LEU A 159 -14.74 -31.66 9.32
N LEU A 160 -15.19 -30.55 8.73
CA LEU A 160 -16.09 -29.58 9.36
C LEU A 160 -17.55 -29.77 8.96
N GLY A 161 -17.85 -30.63 7.98
CA GLY A 161 -19.19 -30.78 7.41
C GLY A 161 -19.66 -29.53 6.62
N ARG A 162 -20.71 -29.68 5.82
CA ARG A 162 -21.27 -28.56 5.05
C ARG A 162 -22.43 -27.92 5.81
N CYS A 163 -22.73 -26.66 5.48
CA CYS A 163 -23.93 -26.04 6.00
C CYS A 163 -25.19 -26.76 5.45
N GLY A 164 -25.90 -27.46 6.33
CA GLY A 164 -27.15 -28.17 5.99
C GLY A 164 -27.03 -29.69 5.84
N ASP A 165 -25.83 -30.26 6.02
CA ASP A 165 -25.64 -31.71 6.24
C ASP A 165 -26.04 -32.15 7.67
#